data_AF-A0A2P4S6Z2-F1
#
_entry.id   AF-A0A2P4S6Z2-F1
#
_cell.length_a   1.000
_cell.length_b   1.000
_cell.length_c   1.000
_cell.angle_alpha   90.00
_cell.angle_beta   90.00
_cell.angle_gamma   90.00
#
_symmetry.space_group_name_H-M   'P 1'
#
loop_
_entity.id
_entity.type
_entity.pdbx_description
1 polymer ?
#
loop_
_entity_poly.entity_id
_entity_poly.type
_entity_poly.pdbx_seq_one_letter_code
_entity_poly.pdbx_strand_id
1 'polypeptide(L)'
;MASSAMLRQVQEGLSRETAKRLRFVPGLVYIDEGVVCGQSLVQREQTLTRMEALLQETGFPYYLASLEQALELPGSILRRGPGGDGEPSPSYKAAVEGFIQQQRQEEASGEGGTSPTGLSSQDGPAGGSHARLPAAARTEELLRLFDAAETLTAKEELLQMLRSHLLLHTARTQGYTKVMTGESCTRVAIKLLTNLALGRGAFLAVDTGFVDSRHGDVTVVRPMRDYMAKEIAFYNHFFGVPTVITPPLHAKRREKTSIHRLMENFLLGLQVDFPSTISTVYRTGEKLSVAPAESNSELQRCLLCLCALDIAGEEELALEPTLVKEDIGNGAESRAAFIPLLCYSCRLTFKEMGPPATLPPYVRTEAQRRNCRALMKQQIQEFLLEDDEEEPGGS
;
A
#
# COMPACT_ATOMS: atom_id res chain seq x y z
N MET A 1 -13.01 9.27 5.75
CA MET A 1 -12.93 10.74 5.99
C MET A 1 -11.82 11.43 5.20
N ALA A 2 -10.54 11.09 5.42
CA ALA A 2 -9.43 11.76 4.73
C ALA A 2 -9.41 11.52 3.21
N SER A 3 -9.75 10.31 2.74
CA SER A 3 -9.89 10.04 1.31
C SER A 3 -10.99 10.89 0.64
N SER A 4 -12.09 11.17 1.34
CA SER A 4 -13.16 12.05 0.83
C SER A 4 -12.69 13.50 0.70
N ALA A 5 -11.97 14.01 1.71
CA ALA A 5 -11.37 15.35 1.67
C ALA A 5 -10.33 15.46 0.54
N MET A 6 -9.51 14.43 0.37
CA MET A 6 -8.52 14.34 -0.71
C MET A 6 -9.20 14.36 -2.08
N LEU A 7 -10.26 13.57 -2.26
CA LEU A 7 -11.04 13.54 -3.50
C LEU A 7 -11.62 14.91 -3.82
N ARG A 8 -12.19 15.60 -2.81
CA ARG A 8 -12.71 16.95 -2.99
C ARG A 8 -11.63 17.93 -3.45
N GLN A 9 -10.45 17.89 -2.82
CA GLN A 9 -9.31 18.73 -3.23
C GLN A 9 -8.81 18.39 -4.64
N VAL A 10 -8.83 17.12 -5.06
CA VAL A 10 -8.48 16.71 -6.43
C VAL A 10 -9.50 17.24 -7.44
N GLN A 11 -10.80 17.18 -7.13
CA GLN A 11 -11.85 17.76 -7.97
C GLN A 11 -11.67 19.27 -8.15
N GLU A 12 -11.38 19.99 -7.07
CA GLU A 12 -11.11 21.43 -7.10
C GLU A 12 -9.81 21.76 -7.85
N GLY A 13 -8.75 20.96 -7.68
CA GLY A 13 -7.48 21.13 -8.38
C GLY A 13 -7.52 20.81 -9.88
N LEU A 14 -8.52 20.03 -10.32
CA LEU A 14 -8.78 19.74 -11.74
C LEU A 14 -9.77 20.73 -12.37
N SER A 15 -10.48 21.53 -11.57
CA SER A 15 -11.39 22.57 -12.06
C SER A 15 -10.66 23.60 -12.94
N ARG A 16 -11.36 24.09 -13.97
CA ARG A 16 -10.83 25.08 -14.92
C ARG A 16 -10.54 26.44 -14.28
N GLU A 17 -11.12 26.69 -13.11
CA GLU A 17 -11.06 27.97 -12.40
C GLU A 17 -9.79 28.12 -11.54
N THR A 18 -8.98 27.06 -11.42
CA THR A 18 -7.80 27.04 -10.55
C THR A 18 -6.52 27.43 -11.29
N ALA A 19 -5.78 28.41 -10.76
CA ALA A 19 -4.55 28.96 -11.37
C ALA A 19 -3.42 27.93 -11.58
N LYS A 20 -3.38 26.86 -10.77
CA LYS A 20 -2.43 25.74 -10.91
C LYS A 20 -3.17 24.43 -11.09
N ARG A 21 -3.53 24.11 -12.33
CA ARG A 21 -4.28 22.89 -12.66
C ARG A 21 -3.44 21.64 -12.43
N LEU A 22 -4.02 20.63 -11.79
CA LEU A 22 -3.47 19.29 -11.76
C LEU A 22 -3.50 18.68 -13.17
N ARG A 23 -2.43 17.95 -13.54
CA ARG A 23 -2.24 17.36 -14.88
C ARG A 23 -2.15 15.84 -14.81
N PHE A 24 -3.16 15.20 -14.23
CA PHE A 24 -3.30 13.74 -14.22
C PHE A 24 -4.77 13.35 -14.34
N VAL A 25 -5.03 12.11 -14.75
CA VAL A 25 -6.38 11.53 -14.81
C VAL A 25 -6.61 10.73 -13.54
N PRO A 26 -7.56 11.12 -12.67
CA PRO A 26 -7.85 10.37 -11.45
C PRO A 26 -8.69 9.14 -11.76
N GLY A 27 -8.40 8.05 -11.04
CA GLY A 27 -9.28 6.90 -10.90
C GLY A 27 -9.58 6.65 -9.42
N LEU A 28 -10.79 6.19 -9.11
CA LEU A 28 -11.22 5.93 -7.74
C LEU A 28 -11.31 4.43 -7.49
N VAL A 29 -10.84 3.98 -6.33
CA VAL A 29 -10.99 2.58 -5.91
C VAL A 29 -11.59 2.52 -4.51
N TYR A 30 -12.62 1.71 -4.35
CA TYR A 30 -13.19 1.36 -3.06
C TYR A 30 -13.04 -0.14 -2.85
N ILE A 31 -12.50 -0.54 -1.70
CA ILE A 31 -12.38 -1.93 -1.29
C ILE A 31 -13.39 -2.18 -0.18
N ASP A 32 -14.33 -3.09 -0.42
CA ASP A 32 -15.27 -3.55 0.58
C ASP A 32 -14.61 -4.57 1.52
N GLU A 33 -14.53 -4.19 2.80
CA GLU A 33 -13.95 -4.98 3.89
C GLU A 33 -15.04 -5.48 4.86
N GLY A 34 -16.32 -5.31 4.50
CA GLY A 34 -17.44 -5.56 5.39
C GLY A 34 -17.48 -6.96 6.00
N VAL A 35 -17.00 -7.98 5.28
CA VAL A 35 -16.90 -9.37 5.78
C VAL A 35 -16.13 -9.45 7.08
N VAL A 36 -14.91 -8.92 7.07
CA VAL A 36 -13.97 -9.04 8.21
C VAL A 36 -14.30 -8.05 9.32
N CYS A 37 -15.09 -7.02 9.00
CA CYS A 37 -15.69 -6.12 9.99
C CYS A 37 -17.00 -6.66 10.59
N GLY A 38 -17.46 -7.86 10.21
CA GLY A 38 -18.65 -8.50 10.75
C GLY A 38 -19.98 -7.88 10.27
N GLN A 39 -19.97 -7.21 9.12
CA GLN A 39 -21.18 -6.67 8.50
C GLN A 39 -22.00 -7.80 7.85
N SER A 40 -23.34 -7.70 7.93
CA SER A 40 -24.23 -8.61 7.22
C SER A 40 -24.22 -8.35 5.72
N LEU A 41 -24.65 -9.32 4.91
CA LEU A 41 -24.75 -9.16 3.45
C LEU A 41 -25.60 -7.94 3.08
N VAL A 42 -26.74 -7.74 3.76
CA VAL A 42 -27.63 -6.59 3.52
C VAL A 42 -26.92 -5.26 3.81
N GLN A 43 -26.14 -5.19 4.88
CA GLN A 43 -25.37 -3.98 5.21
C GLN A 43 -24.28 -3.69 4.18
N ARG A 44 -23.64 -4.73 3.66
CA ARG A 44 -22.62 -4.62 2.60
C ARG A 44 -23.24 -4.14 1.29
N GLU A 45 -24.37 -4.72 0.88
CA GLU A 45 -25.11 -4.28 -0.30
C GLU A 45 -25.52 -2.81 -0.19
N GLN A 46 -26.08 -2.40 0.95
CA GLN A 46 -26.42 -1.00 1.19
C GLN A 46 -25.21 -0.06 1.12
N THR A 47 -24.07 -0.50 1.69
CA THR A 47 -22.82 0.27 1.66
C THR A 47 -22.28 0.40 0.24
N LEU A 48 -22.30 -0.69 -0.54
CA LEU A 48 -21.87 -0.70 -1.93
C LEU A 48 -22.76 0.18 -2.81
N THR A 49 -24.09 0.08 -2.70
CA THR A 49 -25.02 0.93 -3.45
C THR A 49 -24.82 2.41 -3.11
N ARG A 50 -24.65 2.73 -1.83
CA ARG A 50 -24.34 4.10 -1.39
C ARG A 50 -23.00 4.58 -1.95
N MET A 51 -22.01 3.70 -1.98
CA MET A 51 -20.68 4.05 -2.49
C MET A 51 -20.66 4.22 -4.01
N GLU A 52 -21.39 3.39 -4.73
CA GLU A 52 -21.56 3.50 -6.17
C GLU A 52 -22.19 4.84 -6.53
N ALA A 53 -23.28 5.25 -5.85
CA ALA A 53 -23.90 6.55 -6.07
C ALA A 53 -22.92 7.72 -5.85
N LEU A 54 -22.19 7.70 -4.72
CA LEU A 54 -21.21 8.74 -4.40
C LEU A 54 -20.05 8.80 -5.40
N LEU A 55 -19.60 7.65 -5.93
CA LEU A 55 -18.51 7.60 -6.91
C LEU A 55 -18.99 8.04 -8.29
N GLN A 56 -20.21 7.66 -8.69
CA GLN A 56 -20.81 8.08 -9.95
C GLN A 56 -20.97 9.61 -10.03
N GLU A 57 -21.38 10.25 -8.94
CA GLU A 57 -21.49 11.71 -8.85
C GLU A 57 -20.16 12.45 -9.12
N THR A 58 -19.02 11.79 -8.93
CA THR A 58 -17.71 12.41 -9.16
C THR A 58 -17.34 12.57 -10.62
N GLY A 59 -17.96 11.77 -11.51
CA GLY A 59 -17.63 11.72 -12.93
C GLY A 59 -16.27 11.09 -13.29
N PHE A 60 -15.55 10.53 -12.30
CA PHE A 60 -14.27 9.85 -12.55
C PHE A 60 -14.47 8.34 -12.77
N PRO A 61 -13.55 7.67 -13.51
CA PRO A 61 -13.48 6.22 -13.53
C PRO A 61 -13.38 5.67 -12.10
N TYR A 62 -14.21 4.70 -11.77
CA TYR A 62 -14.24 4.10 -10.44
C TYR A 62 -14.25 2.57 -10.49
N TYR A 63 -13.67 1.97 -9.45
CA TYR A 63 -13.51 0.53 -9.31
C TYR A 63 -14.01 0.11 -7.92
N LEU A 64 -14.99 -0.77 -7.90
CA LEU A 64 -15.49 -1.38 -6.67
C LEU A 64 -14.90 -2.79 -6.57
N ALA A 65 -14.01 -2.98 -5.62
CA ALA A 65 -13.38 -4.26 -5.32
C ALA A 65 -13.87 -4.77 -3.96
N SER A 66 -13.80 -6.07 -3.75
CA SER A 66 -14.10 -6.68 -2.46
C SER A 66 -12.85 -7.37 -1.94
N LEU A 67 -12.66 -7.42 -0.62
CA LEU A 67 -11.45 -7.97 -0.03
C LEU A 67 -11.22 -9.45 -0.39
N GLU A 68 -12.29 -10.21 -0.63
CA GLU A 68 -12.24 -11.61 -1.06
C GLU A 68 -11.49 -11.80 -2.38
N GLN A 69 -11.48 -10.80 -3.27
CA GLN A 69 -10.71 -10.83 -4.51
C GLN A 69 -9.20 -10.89 -4.26
N ALA A 70 -8.75 -10.45 -3.08
CA ALA A 70 -7.35 -10.52 -2.70
C ALA A 70 -6.83 -11.97 -2.59
N LEU A 71 -7.70 -12.99 -2.52
CA LEU A 71 -7.30 -14.40 -2.48
C LEU A 71 -6.84 -14.94 -3.86
N GLU A 72 -7.31 -14.35 -4.95
CA GLU A 72 -7.08 -14.83 -6.33
C GLU A 72 -6.09 -13.94 -7.10
N LEU A 73 -5.32 -13.11 -6.40
CA LEU A 73 -4.36 -12.23 -7.06
C LEU A 73 -3.27 -13.03 -7.77
N PRO A 74 -2.72 -12.54 -8.89
CA PRO A 74 -1.60 -13.19 -9.55
C PRO A 74 -0.31 -13.02 -8.74
N GLY A 75 0.61 -13.99 -8.79
CA GLY A 75 1.91 -13.91 -8.10
C GLY A 75 2.79 -12.74 -8.54
N SER A 76 2.50 -12.11 -9.69
CA SER A 76 3.18 -10.89 -10.15
C SER A 76 3.03 -9.71 -9.18
N ILE A 77 1.99 -9.68 -8.34
CA ILE A 77 1.81 -8.64 -7.31
C ILE A 77 2.94 -8.67 -6.27
N LEU A 78 3.54 -9.84 -6.04
CA LEU A 78 4.66 -10.04 -5.11
C LEU A 78 6.02 -9.79 -5.76
N ARG A 79 6.04 -9.19 -6.95
CA ARG A 79 7.25 -8.84 -7.69
C ARG A 79 7.31 -7.34 -7.89
N ARG A 80 8.54 -6.83 -7.88
CA ARG A 80 8.81 -5.46 -8.34
C ARG A 80 8.47 -5.42 -9.83
N GLY A 81 7.65 -4.46 -10.25
CA GLY A 81 7.38 -4.25 -11.67
C GLY A 81 8.64 -3.77 -12.38
N PRO A 82 8.68 -3.84 -13.72
CA PRO A 82 9.74 -3.20 -14.48
C PRO A 82 9.73 -1.72 -14.11
N GLY A 83 10.70 -1.29 -13.31
CA GLY A 83 10.93 0.13 -13.09
C GLY A 83 11.20 0.73 -14.45
N GLY A 84 10.67 1.92 -14.73
CA GLY A 84 11.22 2.69 -15.83
C GLY A 84 12.69 2.88 -15.51
N ASP A 85 13.58 2.18 -16.21
CA ASP A 85 15.00 2.44 -16.16
C ASP A 85 15.19 3.91 -16.53
N GLY A 86 15.52 4.73 -15.55
CA GLY A 86 16.29 5.96 -15.73
C GLY A 86 15.84 6.98 -16.79
N GLU A 87 14.55 7.18 -17.08
CA GLU A 87 14.15 8.52 -17.53
C GLU A 87 13.91 9.38 -16.28
N PRO A 88 14.79 10.34 -15.95
CA PRO A 88 14.49 11.30 -14.92
C PRO A 88 13.19 11.97 -15.36
N SER A 89 12.12 11.72 -14.61
CA SER A 89 10.92 12.55 -14.71
C SER A 89 11.43 13.98 -14.69
N PRO A 90 11.17 14.80 -15.73
CA PRO A 90 11.73 16.14 -15.77
C PRO A 90 11.38 16.78 -14.44
N SER A 91 12.40 17.23 -13.71
CA SER A 91 12.21 17.92 -12.44
C SER A 91 11.05 18.89 -12.63
N TYR A 92 10.16 19.03 -11.64
CA TYR A 92 9.02 19.94 -11.74
C TYR A 92 9.44 21.30 -12.33
N LYS A 93 10.65 21.75 -11.99
CA LYS A 93 11.31 22.93 -12.57
C LYS A 93 11.52 22.83 -14.10
N ALA A 94 12.10 21.76 -14.61
CA ALA A 94 12.31 21.52 -16.05
C ALA A 94 11.00 21.38 -16.83
N ALA A 95 9.99 20.73 -16.25
CA ALA A 95 8.65 20.62 -16.86
C ALA A 95 7.93 21.99 -16.91
N VAL A 96 8.12 22.83 -15.89
CA VAL A 96 7.60 24.21 -15.86
C VAL A 96 8.37 25.12 -16.82
N GLU A 97 9.70 25.01 -16.89
CA GLU A 97 10.54 25.77 -17.82
C GLU A 97 10.19 25.45 -19.28
N GLY A 98 10.02 24.17 -19.63
CA GLY A 98 9.58 23.77 -20.97
C GLY A 98 8.22 24.35 -21.37
N PHE A 99 7.29 24.44 -20.41
CA PHE A 99 5.97 25.05 -20.65
C PHE A 99 6.05 26.57 -20.81
N ILE A 100 6.89 27.27 -20.03
CA ILE A 100 7.12 28.71 -20.17
C ILE A 100 7.78 29.00 -21.53
N GLN A 101 8.69 28.13 -21.98
CA GLN A 101 9.33 28.23 -23.29
C GLN A 101 8.31 28.10 -24.44
N GLN A 102 7.36 27.17 -24.30
CA GLN A 102 6.31 26.91 -25.28
C GLN A 102 5.32 28.08 -25.39
N GLN A 103 4.89 28.66 -24.26
CA GLN A 103 4.05 29.87 -24.28
C GLN A 103 4.76 31.08 -24.90
N ARG A 104 6.06 31.25 -24.64
CA ARG A 104 6.85 32.32 -25.28
C ARG A 104 7.05 32.12 -26.78
N GLN A 105 7.05 30.88 -27.26
CA GLN A 105 7.10 30.58 -28.69
C GLN A 105 5.74 30.86 -29.36
N GLU A 106 4.63 30.50 -28.71
CA GLU A 106 3.27 30.82 -29.19
C GLU A 106 2.98 32.33 -29.21
N GLU A 107 3.56 33.11 -28.28
CA GLU A 107 3.47 34.58 -28.27
C GLU A 107 4.40 35.26 -29.30
N ALA A 108 5.49 34.60 -29.72
CA ALA A 108 6.44 35.13 -30.71
C ALA A 108 6.03 34.83 -32.17
N SER A 109 5.30 33.73 -32.40
CA SER A 109 4.69 33.42 -33.70
C SER A 109 3.32 34.08 -33.81
N GLY A 110 3.30 35.39 -34.07
CA GLY A 110 2.07 36.13 -34.31
C GLY A 110 1.35 35.74 -35.60
N GLU A 111 0.61 34.64 -35.60
CA GLU A 111 -0.41 34.34 -36.61
C GLU A 111 -1.75 34.01 -35.94
N GLY A 112 -2.73 34.87 -36.20
CA GLY A 112 -4.10 34.69 -35.76
C GLY A 112 -4.82 33.60 -36.54
N GLY A 113 -5.60 32.80 -35.81
CA GLY A 113 -6.82 32.17 -36.28
C GLY A 113 -6.66 30.93 -37.16
N THR A 114 -6.66 29.75 -36.54
CA THR A 114 -7.49 28.63 -37.02
C THR A 114 -7.70 27.62 -35.90
N SER A 115 -8.96 27.40 -35.53
CA SER A 115 -9.37 26.30 -34.66
C SER A 115 -8.92 24.96 -35.25
N PRO A 116 -8.31 24.04 -34.49
CA PRO A 116 -8.32 22.63 -34.85
C PRO A 116 -9.59 22.03 -34.27
N THR A 117 -10.63 22.01 -35.11
CA THR A 117 -11.72 21.03 -35.01
C THR A 117 -11.09 19.66 -35.24
N GLY A 118 -11.15 18.79 -34.22
CA GLY A 118 -10.53 17.46 -34.30
C GLY A 118 -10.80 16.63 -33.06
N LEU A 119 -12.05 16.66 -32.59
CA LEU A 119 -12.60 15.58 -31.77
C LEU A 119 -12.55 14.30 -32.61
N SER A 120 -11.45 13.55 -32.51
CA SER A 120 -11.50 12.14 -32.84
C SER A 120 -11.99 11.42 -31.61
N SER A 121 -13.30 11.18 -31.60
CA SER A 121 -13.93 10.10 -30.86
C SER A 121 -13.13 8.82 -31.12
N GLN A 122 -12.39 8.36 -30.13
CA GLN A 122 -12.01 6.96 -30.00
C GLN A 122 -12.49 6.53 -28.62
N ASP A 123 -13.65 5.90 -28.66
CA ASP A 123 -14.13 4.86 -27.75
C ASP A 123 -13.60 4.95 -26.32
N GLY A 124 -14.36 5.65 -25.48
CA GLY A 124 -14.24 5.47 -24.04
C GLY A 124 -14.51 4.00 -23.70
N PRO A 125 -13.73 3.37 -22.80
CA PRO A 125 -14.18 2.13 -22.20
C PRO A 125 -15.31 2.52 -21.25
N ALA A 126 -16.54 2.41 -21.75
CA ALA A 126 -17.70 2.19 -20.92
C ALA A 126 -17.45 0.88 -20.15
N GLY A 127 -16.92 1.00 -18.95
CA GLY A 127 -16.52 -0.12 -18.11
C GLY A 127 -16.76 0.21 -16.65
N GLY A 128 -17.99 0.62 -16.31
CA GLY A 128 -18.41 0.60 -14.91
C GLY A 128 -18.30 -0.83 -14.41
N SER A 129 -17.28 -1.12 -13.60
CA SER A 129 -17.15 -2.40 -12.92
C SER A 129 -18.20 -2.45 -11.81
N HIS A 130 -19.40 -2.95 -12.11
CA HIS A 130 -20.40 -3.21 -11.10
C HIS A 130 -19.82 -4.19 -10.06
N ALA A 131 -19.71 -3.76 -8.80
CA ALA A 131 -19.34 -4.65 -7.72
C ALA A 131 -20.45 -5.68 -7.51
N ARG A 132 -20.24 -6.87 -8.04
CA ARG A 132 -21.02 -8.03 -7.66
C ARG A 132 -20.40 -8.61 -6.40
N LEU A 133 -21.21 -8.82 -5.36
CA LEU A 133 -20.76 -9.53 -4.18
C LEU A 133 -20.14 -10.89 -4.59
N PRO A 134 -18.99 -11.26 -4.03
CA PRO A 134 -18.33 -12.52 -4.35
C PRO A 134 -19.17 -13.75 -3.99
N ALA A 135 -18.82 -14.88 -4.60
CA ALA A 135 -19.41 -16.16 -4.25
C ALA A 135 -19.22 -16.49 -2.77
N ALA A 136 -20.25 -17.05 -2.12
CA ALA A 136 -20.25 -17.37 -0.69
C ALA A 136 -19.05 -18.23 -0.24
N ALA A 137 -18.60 -19.15 -1.09
CA ALA A 137 -17.42 -19.98 -0.82
C ALA A 137 -16.14 -19.17 -0.59
N ARG A 138 -15.95 -18.06 -1.33
CA ARG A 138 -14.79 -17.17 -1.18
C ARG A 138 -14.86 -16.37 0.11
N THR A 139 -16.05 -15.90 0.45
CA THR A 139 -16.31 -15.23 1.73
C THR A 139 -15.96 -16.15 2.90
N GLU A 140 -16.34 -17.42 2.83
CA GLU A 140 -16.01 -18.42 3.84
C GLU A 140 -14.50 -18.72 3.90
N GLU A 141 -13.81 -18.78 2.76
CA GLU A 141 -12.36 -18.94 2.72
C GLU A 141 -11.62 -17.76 3.37
N LEU A 142 -12.04 -16.53 3.07
CA LEU A 142 -11.49 -15.33 3.70
C LEU A 142 -11.72 -15.34 5.21
N LEU A 143 -12.92 -15.70 5.66
CA LEU A 143 -13.23 -15.82 7.08
C LEU A 143 -12.37 -16.89 7.77
N ARG A 144 -12.19 -18.05 7.13
CA ARG A 144 -11.29 -19.10 7.64
C ARG A 144 -9.85 -18.60 7.79
N LEU A 145 -9.35 -17.80 6.85
CA LEU A 145 -8.02 -17.20 6.95
C LEU A 145 -7.93 -16.21 8.14
N PHE A 146 -8.92 -15.35 8.33
CA PHE A 146 -8.94 -14.40 9.45
C PHE A 146 -9.17 -15.07 10.82
N ASP A 147 -10.01 -16.10 10.89
CA ASP A 147 -10.25 -16.86 12.13
C ASP A 147 -9.04 -17.69 12.54
N ALA A 148 -8.18 -18.07 11.59
CA ALA A 148 -6.94 -18.78 11.87
C ALA A 148 -5.84 -17.87 12.48
N ALA A 149 -6.01 -16.54 12.45
CA ALA A 149 -5.11 -15.61 13.12
C ALA A 149 -5.47 -15.47 14.61
N GLU A 150 -4.49 -15.70 15.48
CA GLU A 150 -4.69 -15.79 16.93
C GLU A 150 -5.01 -14.44 17.59
N THR A 151 -4.35 -13.36 17.14
CA THR A 151 -4.45 -12.04 17.76
C THR A 151 -5.14 -11.02 16.86
N LEU A 152 -5.71 -9.97 17.46
CA LEU A 152 -6.25 -8.84 16.71
C LEU A 152 -5.17 -8.09 15.92
N THR A 153 -3.94 -8.02 16.44
CA THR A 153 -2.82 -7.40 15.73
C THR A 153 -2.52 -8.16 14.44
N ALA A 154 -2.45 -9.50 14.49
CA ALA A 154 -2.22 -10.31 13.30
C ALA A 154 -3.34 -10.15 12.26
N LYS A 155 -4.61 -10.05 12.70
CA LYS A 155 -5.76 -9.78 11.81
C LYS A 155 -5.67 -8.39 11.15
N GLU A 156 -5.25 -7.36 11.89
CA GLU A 156 -5.06 -6.00 11.35
C GLU A 156 -3.93 -5.94 10.34
N GLU A 157 -2.80 -6.59 10.61
CA GLU A 157 -1.66 -6.68 9.69
C GLU A 157 -2.01 -7.48 8.43
N LEU A 158 -2.73 -8.59 8.58
CA LEU A 158 -3.23 -9.38 7.45
C LEU A 158 -4.18 -8.56 6.57
N LEU A 159 -5.12 -7.83 7.16
CA LEU A 159 -6.02 -6.93 6.43
C LEU A 159 -5.23 -5.87 5.66
N GLN A 160 -4.26 -5.22 6.31
CA GLN A 160 -3.43 -4.20 5.68
C GLN A 160 -2.63 -4.77 4.50
N MET A 161 -2.09 -5.98 4.64
CA MET A 161 -1.38 -6.68 3.57
C MET A 161 -2.30 -6.96 2.37
N LEU A 162 -3.44 -7.62 2.59
CA LEU A 162 -4.39 -7.97 1.52
C LEU A 162 -4.93 -6.72 0.81
N ARG A 163 -5.26 -5.66 1.56
CA ARG A 163 -5.66 -4.36 1.01
C ARG A 163 -4.57 -3.78 0.11
N SER A 164 -3.33 -3.78 0.57
CA SER A 164 -2.21 -3.22 -0.19
C SER A 164 -1.95 -3.99 -1.49
N HIS A 165 -2.04 -5.32 -1.43
CA HIS A 165 -1.94 -6.19 -2.60
C HIS A 165 -3.05 -5.94 -3.62
N LEU A 166 -4.29 -5.79 -3.14
CA LEU A 166 -5.44 -5.52 -3.99
C LEU A 166 -5.33 -4.12 -4.64
N LEU A 167 -4.95 -3.09 -3.89
CA LEU A 167 -4.70 -1.75 -4.43
C LEU A 167 -3.63 -1.77 -5.53
N LEU A 168 -2.51 -2.47 -5.28
CA LEU A 168 -1.43 -2.61 -6.26
C LEU A 168 -1.91 -3.34 -7.52
N HIS A 169 -2.67 -4.42 -7.35
CA HIS A 169 -3.25 -5.16 -8.46
C HIS A 169 -4.19 -4.29 -9.30
N THR A 170 -5.11 -3.57 -8.66
CA THR A 170 -6.02 -2.64 -9.36
C THR A 170 -5.24 -1.57 -10.12
N ALA A 171 -4.21 -0.99 -9.50
CA ALA A 171 -3.37 0.02 -10.17
C ALA A 171 -2.69 -0.55 -11.42
N ARG A 172 -2.06 -1.73 -11.33
CA ARG A 172 -1.39 -2.39 -12.46
C ARG A 172 -2.35 -2.78 -13.57
N THR A 173 -3.49 -3.39 -13.23
CA THR A 173 -4.49 -3.85 -14.21
C THR A 173 -5.11 -2.69 -14.98
N GLN A 174 -5.25 -1.52 -14.35
CA GLN A 174 -5.85 -0.34 -14.95
C GLN A 174 -4.81 0.65 -15.51
N GLY A 175 -3.51 0.33 -15.42
CA GLY A 175 -2.43 1.17 -15.96
C GLY A 175 -2.11 2.42 -15.14
N TYR A 176 -2.49 2.50 -13.86
CA TYR A 176 -2.13 3.62 -12.99
C TYR A 176 -0.73 3.43 -12.41
N THR A 177 0.14 4.43 -12.61
CA THR A 177 1.52 4.45 -12.07
C THR A 177 1.62 5.05 -10.68
N LYS A 178 0.55 5.69 -10.19
CA LYS A 178 0.52 6.32 -8.86
C LYS A 178 -0.78 5.99 -8.13
N VAL A 179 -0.66 5.67 -6.84
CA VAL A 179 -1.79 5.43 -5.93
C VAL A 179 -1.75 6.46 -4.83
N MET A 180 -2.82 7.27 -4.70
CA MET A 180 -2.93 8.25 -3.62
C MET A 180 -3.71 7.65 -2.44
N THR A 181 -3.10 7.60 -1.25
CA THR A 181 -3.78 7.16 -0.02
C THR A 181 -4.17 8.35 0.85
N GLY A 182 -5.36 8.26 1.45
CA GLY A 182 -5.89 9.26 2.38
C GLY A 182 -5.33 9.13 3.80
N GLU A 183 -4.03 8.94 3.98
CA GLU A 183 -3.41 8.87 5.31
C GLU A 183 -3.20 10.29 5.86
N SER A 184 -3.82 10.61 7.01
CA SER A 184 -3.66 11.90 7.70
C SER A 184 -2.38 11.95 8.55
N CYS A 185 -1.94 13.15 8.95
CA CYS A 185 -0.82 13.35 9.89
C CYS A 185 -0.98 12.50 11.15
N THR A 186 -2.19 12.52 11.72
CA THR A 186 -2.54 11.70 12.89
C THR A 186 -2.37 10.22 12.61
N ARG A 187 -2.84 9.72 11.45
CA ARG A 187 -2.73 8.31 11.10
C ARG A 187 -1.27 7.89 10.86
N VAL A 188 -0.48 8.75 10.22
CA VAL A 188 0.95 8.51 9.97
C VAL A 188 1.73 8.46 11.29
N ALA A 189 1.46 9.37 12.24
CA ALA A 189 2.10 9.35 13.56
C ALA A 189 1.79 8.07 14.35
N ILE A 190 0.54 7.63 14.34
CA ILE A 190 0.13 6.35 14.96
C ILE A 190 0.84 5.19 14.27
N LYS A 191 0.83 5.16 12.94
CA LYS A 191 1.51 4.12 12.15
C LYS A 191 3.00 4.05 12.45
N LEU A 192 3.66 5.19 12.67
CA LEU A 192 5.07 5.25 13.02
C LEU A 192 5.38 4.49 14.32
N LEU A 193 4.68 4.80 15.41
CA LEU A 193 4.91 4.12 16.69
C LEU A 193 4.45 2.67 16.66
N THR A 194 3.35 2.36 15.95
CA THR A 194 2.93 0.98 15.73
C THR A 194 3.98 0.17 15.01
N ASN A 195 4.53 0.69 13.90
CA ASN A 195 5.59 0.03 13.16
C ASN A 195 6.84 -0.19 14.02
N LEU A 196 7.20 0.78 14.87
CA LEU A 196 8.30 0.63 15.81
C LEU A 196 8.04 -0.52 16.81
N ALA A 197 6.84 -0.56 17.40
CA ALA A 197 6.44 -1.62 18.34
C ALA A 197 6.37 -3.01 17.69
N LEU A 198 6.08 -3.09 16.39
CA LEU A 198 6.07 -4.32 15.60
C LEU A 198 7.44 -4.72 15.05
N GLY A 199 8.51 -3.98 15.36
CA GLY A 199 9.88 -4.25 14.89
C GLY A 199 10.11 -3.92 13.41
N ARG A 200 9.37 -2.96 12.85
CA ARG A 200 9.53 -2.45 11.46
C ARG A 200 10.43 -1.21 11.36
N GLY A 201 11.38 -1.06 12.28
CA GLY A 201 12.26 0.11 12.38
C GLY A 201 13.00 0.44 11.08
N ALA A 202 13.56 -0.57 10.41
CA ALA A 202 14.31 -0.42 9.17
C ALA A 202 13.49 0.15 7.99
N PHE A 203 12.16 0.05 8.04
CA PHE A 203 11.27 0.46 6.93
C PHE A 203 10.43 1.69 7.25
N LEU A 204 10.63 2.31 8.42
CA LEU A 204 9.83 3.44 8.88
C LEU A 204 9.78 4.57 7.84
N ALA A 205 10.94 4.97 7.31
CA ALA A 205 11.04 6.04 6.32
C ALA A 205 10.15 5.81 5.09
N VAL A 206 10.08 4.56 4.60
CA VAL A 206 9.27 4.19 3.43
C VAL A 206 7.79 4.09 3.79
N ASP A 207 7.47 3.53 4.96
CA ASP A 207 6.09 3.30 5.40
C ASP A 207 5.34 4.58 5.80
N THR A 208 6.06 5.59 6.32
CA THR A 208 5.50 6.85 6.84
C THR A 208 5.83 8.06 5.96
N GLY A 209 6.81 7.96 5.06
CA GLY A 209 7.22 9.03 4.16
C GLY A 209 6.17 9.38 3.10
N PHE A 210 6.45 10.44 2.32
CA PHE A 210 5.48 10.95 1.32
C PHE A 210 5.26 9.95 0.20
N VAL A 211 6.35 9.29 -0.21
CA VAL A 211 6.45 8.44 -1.39
C VAL A 211 6.90 7.05 -0.94
N ASP A 212 6.25 6.02 -1.48
CA ASP A 212 6.66 4.64 -1.37
C ASP A 212 6.79 4.04 -2.77
N SER A 213 8.03 3.80 -3.19
CA SER A 213 8.41 3.33 -4.52
C SER A 213 8.84 1.85 -4.53
N ARG A 214 8.55 1.08 -3.46
CA ARG A 214 9.02 -0.32 -3.33
C ARG A 214 8.55 -1.25 -4.45
N HIS A 215 7.46 -0.90 -5.14
CA HIS A 215 6.88 -1.71 -6.21
C HIS A 215 7.54 -1.45 -7.57
N GLY A 216 8.31 -0.37 -7.75
CA GLY A 216 8.98 -0.02 -9.00
C GLY A 216 8.06 0.70 -9.99
N ASP A 217 7.10 -0.02 -10.55
CA ASP A 217 6.16 0.46 -11.58
C ASP A 217 5.03 1.34 -11.01
N VAL A 218 4.59 1.05 -9.79
CA VAL A 218 3.55 1.80 -9.08
C VAL A 218 4.13 2.49 -7.84
N THR A 219 3.90 3.79 -7.73
CA THR A 219 4.33 4.60 -6.59
C THR A 219 3.13 4.97 -5.71
N VAL A 220 3.20 4.66 -4.42
CA VAL A 220 2.16 5.10 -3.46
C VAL A 220 2.56 6.47 -2.90
N VAL A 221 1.61 7.40 -2.85
CA VAL A 221 1.81 8.76 -2.31
C VAL A 221 0.77 9.10 -1.25
N ARG A 222 1.14 9.96 -0.29
CA ARG A 222 0.31 10.32 0.88
C ARG A 222 0.02 11.82 0.97
N PRO A 223 -0.85 12.39 0.11
CA PRO A 223 -1.10 13.84 0.07
C PRO A 223 -1.67 14.42 1.38
N MET A 224 -2.43 13.64 2.12
CA MET A 224 -3.14 14.11 3.31
C MET A 224 -2.28 14.13 4.58
N ARG A 225 -1.02 13.69 4.50
CA ARG A 225 -0.15 13.45 5.67
C ARG A 225 0.22 14.69 6.47
N ASP A 226 0.06 15.88 5.89
CA ASP A 226 0.37 17.14 6.58
C ASP A 226 -0.85 17.72 7.32
N TYR A 227 -2.04 17.13 7.13
CA TYR A 227 -3.28 17.56 7.76
C TYR A 227 -3.67 16.63 8.92
N MET A 228 -4.03 17.22 10.05
CA MET A 228 -4.50 16.50 11.23
C MET A 228 -5.90 15.92 11.02
N ALA A 229 -6.22 14.80 11.66
CA ALA A 229 -7.54 14.18 11.55
C ALA A 229 -8.68 15.15 11.95
N LYS A 230 -8.44 16.01 12.95
CA LYS A 230 -9.38 17.03 13.42
C LYS A 230 -9.62 18.13 12.37
N GLU A 231 -8.56 18.58 11.70
CA GLU A 231 -8.65 19.59 10.63
C GLU A 231 -9.44 19.03 9.44
N ILE A 232 -9.15 17.79 9.05
CA ILE A 232 -9.89 17.07 8.00
C ILE A 232 -11.37 16.93 8.36
N ALA A 233 -11.69 16.64 9.63
CA ALA A 233 -13.08 16.55 10.09
C ALA A 233 -13.81 17.90 9.97
N PHE A 234 -13.16 19.01 10.37
CA PHE A 234 -13.71 20.35 10.20
C PHE A 234 -13.87 20.73 8.73
N TYR A 235 -12.88 20.45 7.89
CA TYR A 235 -12.97 20.66 6.44
C TYR A 235 -14.19 19.93 5.86
N ASN A 236 -14.34 18.63 6.16
CA ASN A 236 -15.48 17.86 5.66
C ASN A 236 -16.81 18.42 6.14
N HIS A 237 -16.89 18.88 7.39
CA HIS A 237 -18.10 19.47 7.94
C HIS A 237 -18.45 20.81 7.28
N PHE A 238 -17.49 21.74 7.17
CA PHE A 238 -17.74 23.08 6.62
C PHE A 238 -18.03 23.07 5.13
N PHE A 239 -17.41 22.16 4.38
CA PHE A 239 -17.61 22.04 2.93
C PHE A 239 -18.63 20.97 2.53
N GLY A 240 -19.33 20.37 3.50
CA GLY A 240 -20.38 19.37 3.24
C GLY A 240 -19.87 18.13 2.49
N VAL A 241 -18.61 17.73 2.69
CA VAL A 241 -18.00 16.63 1.96
C VAL A 241 -18.61 15.31 2.42
N PRO A 242 -19.17 14.48 1.51
CA PRO A 242 -19.70 13.18 1.86
C PRO A 242 -18.61 12.28 2.43
N THR A 243 -18.81 11.81 3.66
CA THR A 243 -17.88 10.90 4.32
C THR A 243 -18.52 9.55 4.59
N VAL A 244 -17.78 8.50 4.30
CA VAL A 244 -18.11 7.12 4.68
C VAL A 244 -17.16 6.70 5.79
N ILE A 245 -17.75 6.08 6.83
CA ILE A 245 -17.04 5.55 7.98
C ILE A 245 -17.08 4.04 7.88
N THR A 246 -15.92 3.43 7.68
CA THR A 246 -15.77 1.98 7.71
C THR A 246 -15.67 1.54 9.17
N PRO A 247 -16.47 0.53 9.60
CA PRO A 247 -16.33 -0.01 10.94
C PRO A 247 -14.95 -0.66 11.13
N PRO A 248 -14.41 -0.66 12.36
CA PRO A 248 -13.18 -1.39 12.66
C PRO A 248 -13.39 -2.90 12.53
N LEU A 249 -12.29 -3.65 12.47
CA LEU A 249 -12.32 -5.12 12.46
C LEU A 249 -13.16 -5.68 13.60
N HIS A 250 -13.85 -6.78 13.31
CA HIS A 250 -14.69 -7.44 14.29
C HIS A 250 -13.83 -8.04 15.39
N ALA A 251 -13.92 -7.46 16.59
CA ALA A 251 -13.30 -8.01 17.79
C ALA A 251 -14.32 -8.85 18.56
N LYS A 252 -13.99 -10.09 18.88
CA LYS A 252 -14.80 -10.89 19.81
C LYS A 252 -14.73 -10.20 21.18
N ARG A 253 -15.83 -10.16 21.94
CA ARG A 253 -15.97 -9.42 23.23
C ARG A 253 -14.89 -9.74 24.29
N ARG A 254 -14.05 -10.76 24.10
CA ARG A 254 -13.00 -11.22 25.04
C ARG A 254 -11.57 -11.07 24.51
N GLU A 255 -11.37 -10.56 23.30
CA GLU A 255 -10.02 -10.41 22.73
C GLU A 255 -9.30 -9.20 23.35
N LYS A 256 -7.99 -9.36 23.61
CA LYS A 256 -7.12 -8.25 24.02
C LYS A 256 -7.05 -7.21 22.91
N THR A 257 -6.92 -5.93 23.26
CA THR A 257 -6.73 -4.86 22.27
C THR A 257 -5.50 -5.13 21.39
N SER A 258 -5.57 -4.75 20.12
CA SER A 258 -4.42 -4.79 19.23
C SER A 258 -3.39 -3.72 19.57
N ILE A 259 -2.16 -3.91 19.08
CA ILE A 259 -1.09 -2.91 19.17
C ILE A 259 -1.50 -1.62 18.45
N HIS A 260 -2.20 -1.71 17.31
CA HIS A 260 -2.65 -0.53 16.58
C HIS A 260 -3.57 0.35 17.43
N ARG A 261 -4.57 -0.27 18.08
CA ARG A 261 -5.50 0.42 18.97
C ARG A 261 -4.83 0.96 20.23
N LEU A 262 -3.88 0.20 20.78
CA LEU A 262 -3.13 0.63 21.95
C LEU A 262 -2.29 1.87 21.65
N MET A 263 -1.58 1.88 20.51
CA MET A 263 -0.80 3.04 20.05
C MET A 263 -1.67 4.25 19.71
N GLU A 264 -2.82 4.02 19.07
CA GLU A 264 -3.81 5.07 18.79
C GLU A 264 -4.30 5.72 20.09
N ASN A 265 -4.76 4.93 21.06
CA ASN A 265 -5.23 5.44 22.35
C ASN A 265 -4.13 6.14 23.13
N PHE A 266 -2.91 5.60 23.12
CA PHE A 266 -1.76 6.21 23.77
C PHE A 266 -1.44 7.60 23.20
N LEU A 267 -1.31 7.72 21.88
CA LEU A 267 -0.98 9.00 21.25
C LEU A 267 -2.11 10.01 21.34
N LEU A 268 -3.36 9.58 21.13
CA LEU A 268 -4.52 10.46 21.27
C LEU A 268 -4.69 10.91 22.71
N GLY A 269 -4.43 10.03 23.69
CA GLY A 269 -4.41 10.37 25.11
C GLY A 269 -3.35 11.43 25.43
N LEU A 270 -2.10 11.21 25.01
CA LEU A 270 -1.02 12.20 25.21
C LEU A 270 -1.32 13.55 24.56
N GLN A 271 -1.95 13.56 23.38
CA GLN A 271 -2.29 14.78 22.67
C GLN A 271 -3.29 15.67 23.44
N VAL A 272 -4.12 15.10 24.32
CA VAL A 272 -5.06 15.86 25.16
C VAL A 272 -4.32 16.75 26.14
N ASP A 273 -3.34 16.17 26.86
CA ASP A 273 -2.58 16.88 27.88
C ASP A 273 -1.42 17.70 27.30
N PHE A 274 -0.86 17.22 26.17
CA PHE A 274 0.29 17.83 25.51
C PHE A 274 -0.04 18.13 24.04
N PRO A 275 -0.58 19.32 23.74
CA PRO A 275 -0.80 19.76 22.37
C PRO A 275 0.51 19.70 21.56
N SER A 276 0.39 19.32 20.29
CA SER A 276 1.53 19.11 19.37
C SER A 276 2.32 17.81 19.56
N THR A 277 1.85 16.87 20.39
CA THR A 277 2.46 15.53 20.49
C THR A 277 2.48 14.83 19.13
N ILE A 278 1.33 14.76 18.45
CA ILE A 278 1.21 14.09 17.15
C ILE A 278 2.12 14.73 16.10
N SER A 279 2.14 16.06 16.01
CA SER A 279 2.99 16.75 15.04
C SER A 279 4.48 16.57 15.34
N THR A 280 4.86 16.54 16.61
CA THR A 280 6.25 16.27 17.02
C THR A 280 6.69 14.86 16.65
N VAL A 281 5.85 13.85 16.91
CA VAL A 281 6.10 12.46 16.51
C VAL A 281 6.22 12.34 14.99
N TYR A 282 5.28 12.94 14.24
CA TYR A 282 5.33 12.95 12.77
C TYR A 282 6.60 13.62 12.23
N ARG A 283 6.94 14.83 12.72
CA ARG A 283 8.15 15.57 12.30
C ARG A 283 9.45 14.84 12.68
N THR A 284 9.42 14.05 13.74
CA THR A 284 10.55 13.20 14.11
C THR A 284 10.69 12.04 13.14
N GLY A 285 9.57 11.43 12.73
CA GLY A 285 9.53 10.44 11.66
C GLY A 285 10.05 10.91 10.32
N GLU A 286 9.70 12.13 9.90
CA GLU A 286 10.17 12.74 8.65
C GLU A 286 11.69 12.94 8.61
N LYS A 287 12.35 13.04 9.77
CA LYS A 287 13.81 13.14 9.85
C LYS A 287 14.50 11.78 9.68
N LEU A 288 13.76 10.68 9.74
CA LEU A 288 14.29 9.34 9.50
C LEU A 288 14.52 9.18 8.00
N SER A 289 15.76 9.32 7.56
CA SER A 289 16.18 8.94 6.22
C SER A 289 16.85 7.58 6.28
N VAL A 290 16.35 6.63 5.50
CA VAL A 290 17.08 5.39 5.21
C VAL A 290 17.57 5.54 3.78
N ALA A 291 18.87 5.34 3.54
CA ALA A 291 19.36 5.19 2.17
C ALA A 291 18.57 4.02 1.55
N PRO A 292 17.86 4.21 0.42
CA PRO A 292 17.11 3.12 -0.16
C PRO A 292 18.09 1.98 -0.39
N ALA A 293 17.88 0.85 0.29
CA ALA A 293 18.55 -0.38 -0.10
C ALA A 293 18.01 -0.68 -1.50
N GLU A 294 18.75 -0.24 -2.53
CA GLU A 294 18.49 -0.53 -3.93
C GLU A 294 18.86 -1.99 -4.22
N SER A 295 18.36 -2.90 -3.40
CA SER A 295 18.48 -4.33 -3.65
C SER A 295 17.56 -4.68 -4.82
N ASN A 296 18.13 -4.81 -6.02
CA ASN A 296 17.40 -5.21 -7.23
C ASN A 296 17.00 -6.70 -7.22
N SER A 297 17.49 -7.49 -6.26
CA SER A 297 17.17 -8.92 -6.15
C SER A 297 15.81 -9.17 -5.50
N GLU A 298 14.97 -9.97 -6.16
CA GLU A 298 13.69 -10.49 -5.63
C GLU A 298 13.87 -11.25 -4.30
N LEU A 299 15.05 -11.87 -4.10
CA LEU A 299 15.39 -12.65 -2.92
C LEU A 299 15.70 -11.79 -1.69
N GLN A 300 15.99 -10.50 -1.88
CA GLN A 300 16.28 -9.55 -0.80
C GLN A 300 15.03 -8.76 -0.39
N ARG A 301 13.82 -9.26 -0.69
CA ARG A 301 12.56 -8.59 -0.38
C ARG A 301 11.62 -9.52 0.34
N CYS A 302 10.94 -9.00 1.35
CA CYS A 302 9.93 -9.72 2.11
C CYS A 302 8.80 -10.20 1.18
N LEU A 303 8.43 -11.48 1.29
CA LEU A 303 7.36 -12.09 0.52
C LEU A 303 6.00 -11.44 0.77
N LEU A 304 5.73 -10.95 1.99
CA LEU A 304 4.40 -10.42 2.34
C LEU A 304 4.27 -8.90 2.16
N CYS A 305 5.33 -8.13 2.42
CA CYS A 305 5.25 -6.66 2.41
C CYS A 305 6.19 -5.96 1.41
N LEU A 306 7.01 -6.74 0.70
CA LEU A 306 7.98 -6.27 -0.30
C LEU A 306 9.03 -5.26 0.21
N CYS A 307 9.10 -5.03 1.53
CA CYS A 307 10.22 -4.35 2.17
C CYS A 307 11.52 -5.10 1.88
N ALA A 308 12.64 -4.37 1.78
CA ALA A 308 13.96 -5.00 1.73
C ALA A 308 14.15 -5.91 2.95
N LEU A 309 14.83 -7.04 2.80
CA LEU A 309 15.22 -7.88 3.92
C LEU A 309 16.57 -7.40 4.42
N ASP A 310 16.66 -7.15 5.73
CA ASP A 310 17.90 -6.79 6.39
C ASP A 310 18.67 -8.08 6.72
N ILE A 311 19.24 -8.71 5.68
CA ILE A 311 20.02 -9.96 5.79
C ILE A 311 21.53 -9.65 5.86
N ALA A 312 21.91 -8.38 5.71
CA ALA A 312 23.31 -7.95 5.77
C ALA A 312 23.79 -7.95 7.23
N GLY A 313 24.27 -9.11 7.69
CA GLY A 313 24.87 -9.27 9.02
C GLY A 313 24.29 -10.39 9.88
N GLU A 314 23.51 -11.33 9.33
CA GLU A 314 23.03 -12.50 10.08
C GLU A 314 24.10 -13.61 10.17
N GLU A 315 25.23 -13.32 10.82
CA GLU A 315 25.76 -14.27 11.80
C GLU A 315 25.13 -13.85 13.14
N GLU A 316 24.24 -14.68 13.69
CA GLU A 316 23.86 -14.61 15.11
C GLU A 316 22.77 -13.58 15.54
N LEU A 317 21.66 -13.46 14.80
CA LEU A 317 20.39 -13.07 15.45
C LEU A 317 19.88 -14.28 16.26
N ALA A 318 20.12 -14.24 17.57
CA ALA A 318 19.86 -15.26 18.59
C ALA A 318 18.38 -15.75 18.76
N LEU A 319 17.58 -15.74 17.71
CA LEU A 319 16.15 -16.13 17.72
C LEU A 319 15.86 -17.41 16.92
N GLU A 320 16.84 -17.94 16.17
CA GLU A 320 16.72 -19.20 15.41
C GLU A 320 16.16 -20.39 16.25
N PRO A 321 16.50 -20.62 17.54
CA PRO A 321 16.05 -21.83 18.23
C PRO A 321 14.70 -21.73 18.95
N THR A 322 14.11 -20.54 19.14
CA THR A 322 12.84 -20.38 19.90
C THR A 322 11.60 -20.18 19.01
N LEU A 323 11.79 -20.10 17.70
CA LEU A 323 10.73 -19.75 16.74
C LEU A 323 10.13 -20.94 15.98
N VAL A 324 10.69 -22.15 16.13
CA VAL A 324 10.18 -23.37 15.49
C VAL A 324 9.61 -24.30 16.57
N LYS A 325 8.29 -24.32 16.73
CA LYS A 325 7.61 -25.54 17.18
C LYS A 325 7.47 -26.40 15.93
N GLU A 326 8.36 -27.37 15.76
CA GLU A 326 8.23 -28.33 14.67
C GLU A 326 7.00 -29.21 14.95
N ASP A 327 5.92 -28.96 14.23
CA ASP A 327 4.92 -30.00 14.03
C ASP A 327 5.51 -30.98 13.02
N ILE A 328 6.01 -32.12 13.53
CA ILE A 328 6.48 -33.24 12.71
C ILE A 328 5.25 -33.83 12.00
N GLY A 329 4.92 -33.26 10.84
CA GLY A 329 3.86 -33.70 9.94
C GLY A 329 4.42 -33.89 8.55
N ASN A 330 4.59 -35.15 8.14
CA ASN A 330 5.03 -35.54 6.80
C ASN A 330 4.13 -34.89 5.71
N GLY A 331 4.71 -34.03 4.88
CA GLY A 331 4.18 -33.71 3.54
C GLY A 331 3.46 -32.37 3.34
N ALA A 332 3.36 -31.49 4.34
CA ALA A 332 2.76 -30.15 4.17
C ALA A 332 3.82 -29.04 4.28
N GLU A 333 3.68 -27.99 3.48
CA GLU A 333 4.56 -26.81 3.42
C GLU A 333 5.02 -26.36 4.82
N SER A 334 6.27 -26.63 5.18
CA SER A 334 6.80 -26.34 6.52
C SER A 334 6.92 -24.83 6.71
N ARG A 335 6.54 -24.32 7.90
CA ARG A 335 6.71 -22.90 8.27
C ARG A 335 8.15 -22.44 8.11
N ALA A 336 9.12 -23.35 8.30
CA ALA A 336 10.55 -23.09 8.13
C ALA A 336 10.89 -22.57 6.72
N ALA A 337 10.19 -23.05 5.69
CA ALA A 337 10.42 -22.63 4.31
C ALA A 337 10.02 -21.17 4.02
N PHE A 338 9.20 -20.54 4.89
CA PHE A 338 8.78 -19.16 4.74
C PHE A 338 9.69 -18.19 5.49
N ILE A 339 10.28 -18.60 6.62
CA ILE A 339 11.10 -17.74 7.49
C ILE A 339 12.16 -16.92 6.72
N PRO A 340 13.02 -17.51 5.86
CA PRO A 340 14.06 -16.75 5.16
C PRO A 340 13.49 -15.74 4.14
N LEU A 341 12.21 -15.88 3.75
CA LEU A 341 11.55 -14.99 2.81
C LEU A 341 10.83 -13.81 3.48
N LEU A 342 10.81 -13.74 4.82
CA LEU A 342 10.04 -12.76 5.58
C LEU A 342 10.93 -11.81 6.37
N CYS A 343 10.54 -10.53 6.45
CA CYS A 343 11.16 -9.59 7.38
C CYS A 343 10.72 -9.90 8.81
N TYR A 344 11.48 -9.41 9.81
CA TYR A 344 11.23 -9.66 11.23
C TYR A 344 9.76 -9.50 11.64
N SER A 345 9.15 -8.35 11.32
CA SER A 345 7.75 -8.08 11.67
C SER A 345 6.78 -9.05 10.98
N CYS A 346 6.98 -9.31 9.68
CA CYS A 346 6.15 -10.29 8.97
C CYS A 346 6.34 -11.72 9.51
N ARG A 347 7.51 -12.08 10.07
CA ARG A 347 7.71 -13.36 10.77
C ARG A 347 6.86 -13.44 12.04
N LEU A 348 6.80 -12.36 12.83
CA LEU A 348 5.96 -12.30 14.04
C LEU A 348 4.47 -12.45 13.67
N THR A 349 3.99 -11.67 12.71
CA THR A 349 2.62 -11.78 12.22
C THR A 349 2.35 -13.18 11.66
N PHE A 350 3.27 -13.71 10.84
CA PHE A 350 3.14 -15.05 10.27
C PHE A 350 3.07 -16.12 11.34
N LYS A 351 3.79 -16.01 12.46
CA LYS A 351 3.69 -16.96 13.58
C LYS A 351 2.29 -17.01 14.20
N GLU A 352 1.63 -15.86 14.29
CA GLU A 352 0.27 -15.74 14.84
C GLU A 352 -0.82 -16.06 13.81
N MET A 353 -0.45 -16.31 12.55
CA MET A 353 -1.37 -16.83 11.53
C MET A 353 -1.46 -18.36 11.60
N GLY A 354 -2.54 -18.90 11.03
CA GLY A 354 -2.78 -20.34 10.93
C GLY A 354 -1.74 -21.12 10.12
N PRO A 355 -2.03 -22.39 9.78
CA PRO A 355 -1.16 -23.20 8.93
C PRO A 355 -0.85 -22.50 7.60
N PRO A 356 0.35 -22.65 7.02
CA PRO A 356 0.70 -22.01 5.73
C PRO A 356 -0.29 -22.32 4.61
N ALA A 357 -0.97 -23.47 4.70
CA ALA A 357 -2.02 -23.89 3.78
C ALA A 357 -3.24 -22.94 3.71
N THR A 358 -3.45 -22.08 4.71
CA THR A 358 -4.53 -21.07 4.71
C THR A 358 -4.15 -19.80 3.96
N LEU A 359 -2.87 -19.57 3.70
CA LEU A 359 -2.42 -18.39 2.96
C LEU A 359 -2.96 -18.40 1.52
N PRO A 360 -3.18 -17.22 0.92
CA PRO A 360 -3.60 -17.12 -0.46
C PRO A 360 -2.67 -17.91 -1.41
N PRO A 361 -3.22 -18.62 -2.42
CA PRO A 361 -2.44 -19.46 -3.33
C PRO A 361 -1.24 -18.77 -3.98
N TYR A 362 -1.35 -17.48 -4.32
CA TYR A 362 -0.26 -16.74 -4.95
C TYR A 362 0.94 -16.50 -4.02
N VAL A 363 0.70 -16.37 -2.71
CA VAL A 363 1.76 -16.22 -1.70
C VAL A 363 2.54 -17.53 -1.61
N ARG A 364 1.84 -18.65 -1.52
CA ARG A 364 2.44 -19.99 -1.44
C ARG A 364 3.25 -20.33 -2.70
N THR A 365 2.65 -20.10 -3.87
CA THR A 365 3.30 -20.38 -5.15
C THR A 365 4.56 -19.53 -5.34
N GLU A 366 4.51 -18.25 -4.96
CA GLU A 366 5.69 -17.38 -5.02
C GLU A 366 6.75 -17.77 -3.98
N ALA A 367 6.36 -18.23 -2.79
CA ALA A 367 7.29 -18.76 -1.79
C ALA A 367 8.06 -19.98 -2.34
N GLN A 368 7.34 -20.96 -2.89
CA GLN A 368 7.93 -22.15 -3.52
C GLN A 368 8.89 -21.75 -4.63
N ARG A 369 8.48 -20.83 -5.52
CA ARG A 369 9.33 -20.31 -6.60
C ARG A 369 10.62 -19.68 -6.07
N ARG A 370 10.55 -18.82 -5.05
CA ARG A 370 11.73 -18.15 -4.47
C ARG A 370 12.67 -19.14 -3.79
N ASN A 371 12.14 -20.14 -3.10
CA ASN A 371 12.93 -21.21 -2.49
C ASN A 371 13.63 -22.07 -3.55
N CYS A 372 12.91 -22.49 -4.60
CA CYS A 372 13.52 -23.20 -5.73
C CYS A 372 14.64 -22.38 -6.38
N ARG A 373 14.42 -21.07 -6.58
CA ARG A 373 15.43 -20.16 -7.15
C ARG A 373 16.64 -20.00 -6.24
N ALA A 374 16.43 -19.91 -4.92
CA ALA A 374 17.52 -19.82 -3.95
C ALA A 374 18.36 -21.11 -3.94
N LEU A 375 17.71 -22.28 -3.95
CA LEU A 375 18.39 -23.58 -4.04
C LEU A 375 19.18 -23.71 -5.34
N MET A 376 18.58 -23.34 -6.48
CA MET A 376 19.27 -23.33 -7.77
C MET A 376 20.47 -22.37 -7.73
N LYS A 377 20.33 -21.17 -7.15
CA LYS A 377 21.42 -20.20 -7.02
C LYS A 377 22.57 -20.76 -6.18
N GLN A 378 22.27 -21.47 -5.10
CA GLN A 378 23.27 -22.13 -4.26
C GLN A 378 24.01 -23.25 -5.02
N GLN A 379 23.28 -24.06 -5.79
CA GLN A 379 23.85 -25.16 -6.58
C GLN A 379 24.79 -24.69 -7.70
N ILE A 380 24.53 -23.49 -8.24
CA ILE A 380 25.37 -22.89 -9.30
C ILE A 380 26.37 -21.87 -8.76
N GLN A 381 26.42 -21.65 -7.44
CA GLN A 381 27.25 -20.60 -6.83
C GLN A 381 28.73 -20.79 -7.14
N GLU A 382 29.20 -22.05 -7.18
CA GLU A 382 30.58 -22.41 -7.55
C GLU A 382 30.93 -22.10 -9.02
N PHE A 383 29.94 -21.80 -9.86
CA PHE A 383 30.11 -21.47 -11.28
C PHE A 383 29.82 -20.00 -11.60
N LEU A 384 29.38 -19.20 -10.62
CA LEU A 384 29.21 -17.77 -10.79
C LEU A 384 30.58 -17.11 -10.64
N LEU A 385 30.97 -16.31 -11.63
CA LEU A 385 32.11 -15.42 -11.51
C LEU A 385 31.79 -14.43 -10.37
N GLU A 386 32.72 -14.26 -9.44
CA GLU A 386 32.64 -13.20 -8.43
C GLU A 386 32.61 -11.87 -9.19
N ASP A 387 31.63 -11.00 -8.89
CA ASP A 387 31.58 -9.67 -9.46
C ASP A 387 32.87 -8.96 -8.99
N ASP A 388 33.81 -8.73 -9.91
CA ASP A 388 35.12 -8.13 -9.63
C ASP A 388 34.94 -6.91 -8.71
N GLU A 389 35.50 -6.99 -7.50
CA GLU A 389 35.60 -5.84 -6.61
C GLU A 389 36.31 -4.71 -7.38
N GLU A 390 35.60 -3.60 -7.59
CA GLU A 390 36.20 -2.37 -8.09
C GLU A 390 37.40 -2.02 -7.20
N GLU A 391 38.61 -2.20 -7.73
CA GLU A 391 39.85 -1.81 -7.07
C GLU A 391 39.74 -0.34 -6.62
N PRO A 392 40.05 -0.01 -5.35
CA PRO A 392 40.17 1.38 -4.95
C PRO A 392 41.41 1.96 -5.63
N GLY A 393 41.18 2.73 -6.70
CA GLY A 393 42.23 3.48 -7.40
C GLY A 393 43.09 4.27 -6.42
N GLY A 394 44.35 3.85 -6.31
CA GLY A 394 45.36 4.52 -5.50
C GLY A 394 45.59 5.96 -5.96
N SER A 395 45.67 6.86 -4.99
CA SER A 395 46.29 8.19 -5.14
C SER A 395 47.69 8.15 -4.57
#